data_AF-A0A3D0I457-F1
#
_entry.id   AF-A0A3D0I457-F1
#
_cell.length_a   1.000
_cell.length_b   1.000
_cell.length_c   1.000
_cell.angle_alpha   90.00
_cell.angle_beta   90.00
_cell.angle_gamma   90.00
#
_symmetry.space_group_name_H-M   'P 1'
#
loop_
_entity.id
_entity.type
_entity.pdbx_description
1 polymer ?
#
loop_
_entity_poly.entity_id
_entity_poly.type
_entity_poly.pdbx_seq_one_letter_code
_entity_poly.pdbx_strand_id
1 'polypeptide(L)' 'VLMLDGKMQDDATWKQCKVMVSLAQMLAKKDPELAKAYGF' A
#
# COMPACT_ATOMS: atom_id res chain seq x y z
N VAL A 1 4.93 -14.03 -9.70
CA VAL A 1 4.11 -13.28 -10.68
C VAL A 1 2.65 -13.64 -10.44
N LEU A 2 1.75 -12.67 -10.37
CA LEU A 2 0.31 -12.87 -10.18
C LEU A 2 -0.47 -11.86 -11.04
N MET A 3 -1.72 -12.15 -11.39
CA MET A 3 -2.58 -11.20 -12.13
C MET A 3 -3.59 -10.57 -11.17
N LEU A 4 -3.61 -9.24 -11.10
CA LEU A 4 -4.63 -8.46 -10.40
C LEU A 4 -5.26 -7.50 -11.40
N ASP A 5 -6.60 -7.49 -11.47
CA ASP A 5 -7.37 -6.62 -12.37
C ASP A 5 -6.88 -6.65 -13.83
N GLY A 6 -6.51 -7.85 -14.30
CA GLY A 6 -5.98 -8.05 -15.66
C GLY A 6 -4.56 -7.52 -15.89
N LYS A 7 -3.85 -7.07 -14.84
CA LYS A 7 -2.47 -6.59 -14.91
C LYS A 7 -1.50 -7.56 -14.25
N MET A 8 -0.40 -7.82 -14.94
CA MET A 8 0.66 -8.69 -14.43
C MET A 8 1.44 -7.97 -13.35
N GLN A 9 1.53 -8.62 -12.20
CA GLN A 9 2.28 -8.16 -11.04
C GLN A 9 3.47 -9.07 -10.83
N ASP A 10 4.64 -8.45 -10.73
CA ASP A 10 5.90 -9.10 -10.49
C ASP A 10 6.50 -8.60 -9.17
N ASP A 11 7.72 -9.02 -8.88
CA ASP A 11 8.40 -8.62 -7.65
C ASP A 11 8.69 -7.11 -7.62
N ALA A 12 8.82 -6.47 -8.78
CA ALA A 12 9.04 -5.03 -8.86
C ALA A 12 7.76 -4.26 -8.51
N THR A 13 6.61 -4.64 -9.09
CA THR A 13 5.34 -3.99 -8.75
C THR A 13 4.96 -4.24 -7.29
N TRP A 14 5.24 -5.43 -6.75
CA TRP A 14 5.03 -5.70 -5.34
C TRP A 14 5.90 -4.83 -4.42
N LYS A 15 7.20 -4.66 -4.74
CA LYS A 15 8.11 -3.78 -3.98
C LYS A 15 7.65 -2.33 -4.01
N GLN A 16 7.17 -1.86 -5.15
CA GLN A 16 6.61 -0.51 -5.29
C GLN A 16 5.37 -0.32 -4.40
N CYS A 17 4.42 -1.25 -4.44
CA CYS A 17 3.24 -1.21 -3.57
C CYS A 17 3.61 -1.25 -2.08
N LYS A 18 4.62 -2.06 -1.71
CA LYS A 18 5.10 -2.14 -0.33
C LYS A 18 5.63 -0.81 0.18
N VAL A 19 6.33 -0.03 -0.65
CA VAL A 19 6.79 1.32 -0.28
C VAL A 19 5.60 2.24 0.04
N MET A 20 4.57 2.23 -0.82
CA MET A 20 3.36 3.05 -0.63
C MET A 20 2.63 2.70 0.67
N VAL A 21 2.39 1.41 0.92
CA VAL A 21 1.70 0.94 2.14
C VAL A 21 2.51 1.26 3.40
N SER A 22 3.84 1.09 3.34
CA SER A 22 4.72 1.39 4.48
C SER A 22 4.66 2.88 4.86
N LEU A 23 4.62 3.77 3.86
CA LEU A 23 4.43 5.21 4.11
C LEU A 23 3.06 5.50 4.72
N ALA A 24 1.99 4.91 4.16
CA ALA A 24 0.63 5.10 4.67
C ALA A 24 0.50 4.65 6.15
N GLN A 25 1.13 3.54 6.53
CA GLN A 25 1.19 3.09 7.93
C GLN A 25 1.94 4.08 8.83
N MET A 26 3.05 4.67 8.37
CA MET A 26 3.78 5.67 9.15
C MET A 26 2.97 6.95 9.36
N LEU A 27 2.20 7.38 8.36
CA LEU A 27 1.33 8.55 8.44
C LEU A 27 0.13 8.29 9.36
N ALA A 28 -0.54 7.14 9.18
CA ALA A 28 -1.69 6.74 10.01
C ALA A 28 -1.37 6.66 11.51
N LYS A 29 -0.13 6.28 11.88
CA LYS A 29 0.32 6.29 13.28
C LYS A 29 0.29 7.68 13.93
N LYS A 30 0.34 8.75 13.14
CA LYS A 30 0.42 10.14 13.62
C LYS A 30 -0.85 10.93 13.37
N ASP A 31 -1.74 10.43 12.50
CA ASP A 31 -2.94 11.13 12.06
C ASP A 31 -4.15 10.18 12.09
N PRO A 32 -5.08 10.36 13.05
CA PRO A 32 -6.27 9.53 13.17
C PRO A 32 -7.23 9.62 11.98
N GLU A 33 -7.28 10.75 11.26
CA GLU A 33 -8.13 10.89 10.09
C GLU A 33 -7.57 10.08 8.92
N LEU A 34 -6.25 10.12 8.72
CA LEU A 34 -5.57 9.29 7.73
C LEU A 34 -5.63 7.79 8.09
N ALA A 35 -5.54 7.43 9.37
CA ALA A 35 -5.73 6.05 9.80
C ALA A 35 -7.11 5.52 9.38
N LYS A 36 -8.17 6.30 9.65
CA LYS A 36 -9.54 5.97 9.23
C LYS A 36 -9.68 5.89 7.71
N ALA A 37 -9.09 6.83 6.97
CA ALA A 37 -9.17 6.87 5.50
C ALA A 37 -8.44 5.69 4.84
N TYR A 38 -7.30 5.27 5.39
CA TYR A 38 -6.54 4.12 4.88
C TYR A 38 -7.03 2.77 5.41
N GLY A 39 -7.91 2.77 6.42
CA GLY A 39 -8.46 1.55 7.03
C GLY A 39 -7.48 0.84 7.97
N PHE A 40 -6.60 1.60 8.63
CA PHE A 40 -5.69 1.10 9.66
C PHE A 40 -6.25 1.25 11.07
#